data_AF-A0A1S3HPF7-F1
#
_entry.id   AF-A0A1S3HPF7-F1
#
_cell.length_a   1.000
_cell.length_b   1.000
_cell.length_c   1.000
_cell.angle_alpha   90.00
_cell.angle_beta   90.00
_cell.angle_gamma   90.00
#
_symmetry.space_group_name_H-M   'P 1'
#
loop_
_entity.id
_entity.type
_entity.pdbx_description
1 polymer ?
#
loop_
_entity_poly.entity_id
_entity_poly.type
_entity_poly.pdbx_seq_one_letter_code
_entity_poly.pdbx_strand_id
1 'polypeptide(L)'
;MAGLLNDSEWRLENGDLIQQIAFLSHLQKNPSGNSKLYEAITAGRIGYELYQRVSGARELDAYRNQTIMAIADYVKKHPKASEKELVQEVQKQLAIFAQKVENL
;
A
#
# COMPACT_ATOMS: atom_id res chain seq x y z
N MET A 1 -14.28 -16.54 -6.36
CA MET A 1 -13.11 -15.85 -6.95
C MET A 1 -13.09 -14.37 -6.57
N ALA A 2 -13.20 -14.06 -5.26
CA ALA A 2 -13.24 -12.67 -4.77
C ALA A 2 -12.06 -12.33 -3.83
N GLY A 3 -11.23 -13.30 -3.46
CA GLY A 3 -10.04 -13.08 -2.61
C GLY A 3 -8.81 -12.59 -3.37
N LEU A 4 -8.76 -12.73 -4.70
CA LEU A 4 -7.59 -12.32 -5.51
C LEU A 4 -7.45 -10.80 -5.70
N LEU A 5 -8.43 -10.00 -5.25
CA LEU A 5 -8.43 -8.54 -5.35
C LEU A 5 -8.25 -7.86 -3.98
N ASN A 6 -7.99 -8.63 -2.92
CA ASN A 6 -7.68 -8.05 -1.62
C ASN A 6 -6.19 -7.72 -1.57
N ASP A 7 -5.84 -6.48 -1.88
CA ASP A 7 -4.44 -5.97 -1.88
C ASP A 7 -3.71 -6.28 -0.57
N SER A 8 -4.44 -6.38 0.54
CA SER A 8 -3.86 -6.72 1.84
C SER A 8 -3.31 -8.16 1.94
N GLU A 9 -3.79 -9.13 1.14
CA GLU A 9 -3.29 -10.51 1.14
C GLU A 9 -1.99 -10.71 0.33
N TRP A 10 -1.70 -9.78 -0.59
CA TRP A 10 -0.51 -9.82 -1.45
C TRP A 10 0.63 -8.94 -0.97
N ARG A 11 0.43 -8.18 0.11
CA ARG A 11 1.44 -7.31 0.71
C ARG A 11 2.47 -8.11 1.49
N LEU A 12 3.74 -7.90 1.17
CA LEU A 12 4.85 -8.52 1.86
C LEU A 12 5.60 -7.49 2.70
N GLU A 13 5.77 -7.77 3.98
CA GLU A 13 6.71 -7.03 4.81
C GLU A 13 8.16 -7.32 4.39
N ASN A 14 9.11 -6.43 4.73
CA ASN A 14 10.50 -6.53 4.27
C ASN A 14 11.15 -7.89 4.60
N GLY A 15 10.89 -8.44 5.77
CA GLY A 15 11.40 -9.76 6.17
C GLY A 15 10.75 -10.91 5.39
N ASP A 16 9.47 -10.77 5.07
CA ASP A 16 8.68 -11.78 4.36
C ASP A 16 9.05 -11.83 2.87
N LEU A 17 9.36 -10.67 2.28
CA LEU A 17 9.87 -10.55 0.92
C LEU A 17 11.23 -11.26 0.74
N ILE A 18 12.16 -11.09 1.69
CA ILE A 18 13.47 -11.73 1.66
C ILE A 18 13.33 -13.26 1.77
N GLN A 19 12.44 -13.74 2.64
CA GLN A 19 12.15 -15.17 2.77
C GLN A 19 11.56 -15.77 1.49
N GLN A 20 10.65 -15.04 0.82
CA GLN A 20 10.05 -15.49 -0.44
C GLN A 20 11.06 -15.52 -1.60
N ILE A 21 11.98 -14.55 -1.67
CA ILE A 21 13.09 -14.57 -2.64
C ILE A 21 14.00 -15.79 -2.39
N ALA A 22 14.33 -16.06 -1.12
CA ALA A 22 15.14 -17.22 -0.75
C ALA A 22 14.45 -18.55 -1.09
N PHE A 23 13.14 -18.65 -0.83
CA PHE A 23 12.33 -19.81 -1.18
C PHE A 23 12.24 -20.02 -2.69
N LEU A 24 12.04 -18.96 -3.47
CA LEU A 24 12.05 -18.99 -4.93
C LEU A 24 13.39 -19.52 -5.48
N SER A 25 14.51 -19.03 -4.94
CA SER A 25 15.85 -19.50 -5.32
C SER A 25 16.07 -20.98 -4.98
N HIS A 26 15.48 -21.45 -3.88
CA HIS A 26 15.54 -22.85 -3.49
C HIS A 26 14.70 -23.77 -4.41
N LEU A 27 13.49 -23.34 -4.77
CA LEU A 27 12.61 -24.08 -5.69
C LEU A 27 13.20 -24.22 -7.09
N GLN A 28 13.90 -23.20 -7.57
CA GLN A 28 14.62 -23.26 -8.85
C GLN A 28 15.78 -24.26 -8.85
N LYS A 29 16.45 -24.42 -7.70
CA LYS A 29 17.58 -25.36 -7.55
C LYS A 29 17.13 -26.82 -7.39
N ASN A 30 15.95 -27.08 -6.83
CA ASN A 30 15.43 -28.42 -6.57
C ASN A 30 14.00 -28.59 -7.13
N PRO A 31 13.85 -28.80 -8.45
CA PRO A 31 12.53 -28.91 -9.06
C PRO A 31 11.85 -30.24 -8.70
N SER A 32 10.85 -30.20 -7.83
CA SER A 32 9.96 -31.32 -7.51
C SER A 32 8.55 -31.05 -8.03
N GLY A 33 7.97 -31.96 -8.83
CA GLY A 33 6.54 -32.03 -9.22
C GLY A 33 5.84 -30.70 -9.51
N ASN A 34 5.29 -30.06 -8.47
CA ASN A 34 4.54 -28.80 -8.53
C ASN A 34 5.42 -27.53 -8.43
N SER A 35 6.75 -27.64 -8.41
CA SER A 35 7.69 -26.54 -8.13
C SER A 35 7.51 -25.35 -9.06
N LYS A 36 7.20 -25.58 -10.34
CA LYS A 36 6.99 -24.52 -11.34
C LYS A 36 5.78 -23.63 -11.06
N LEU A 37 4.71 -24.18 -10.50
CA LEU A 37 3.52 -23.40 -10.13
C LEU A 37 3.79 -22.54 -8.90
N TYR A 38 4.44 -23.12 -7.88
CA TYR A 38 4.83 -22.38 -6.68
C TYR A 38 5.87 -21.29 -7.00
N GLU A 39 6.79 -21.57 -7.91
CA GLU A 39 7.77 -20.60 -8.42
C GLU A 39 7.06 -19.43 -9.12
N ALA A 40 6.13 -19.71 -10.03
CA ALA A 40 5.38 -18.68 -10.75
C ALA A 40 4.55 -17.78 -9.81
N ILE A 41 3.88 -18.37 -8.81
CA ILE A 41 3.10 -17.62 -7.82
C ILE A 41 4.02 -16.75 -6.95
N THR A 42 5.14 -17.31 -6.49
CA THR A 42 6.10 -16.59 -5.63
C THR A 42 6.80 -15.45 -6.39
N ALA A 43 7.21 -15.69 -7.63
CA ALA A 43 7.79 -14.67 -8.49
C ALA A 43 6.78 -13.55 -8.81
N GLY A 44 5.52 -13.90 -9.06
CA GLY A 44 4.44 -12.93 -9.23
C GLY A 44 4.25 -12.05 -7.99
N ARG A 45 4.26 -12.64 -6.78
CA ARG A 45 4.13 -11.91 -5.51
C ARG A 45 5.26 -10.91 -5.29
N ILE A 46 6.49 -11.35 -5.51
CA ILE A 46 7.68 -10.49 -5.41
C ILE A 46 7.60 -9.35 -6.43
N GLY A 47 7.25 -9.65 -7.68
CA GLY A 47 7.10 -8.65 -8.74
C GLY A 47 6.03 -7.61 -8.43
N TYR A 48 4.88 -8.05 -7.89
CA TYR A 48 3.80 -7.16 -7.47
C TYR A 48 4.23 -6.23 -6.33
N GLU A 49 4.88 -6.77 -5.29
CA GLU A 49 5.36 -5.97 -4.16
C GLU A 49 6.43 -4.96 -4.60
N LEU A 50 7.35 -5.35 -5.49
CA LEU A 50 8.35 -4.44 -6.06
C LEU A 50 7.70 -3.36 -6.93
N TYR A 51 6.71 -3.72 -7.76
CA TYR A 51 5.96 -2.75 -8.55
C TYR A 51 5.24 -1.74 -7.67
N GLN A 52 4.56 -2.18 -6.61
CA GLN A 52 3.88 -1.30 -5.65
C GLN A 52 4.85 -0.37 -4.91
N ARG A 53 6.06 -0.85 -4.59
CA ARG A 53 7.12 -0.04 -3.95
C ARG A 53 7.79 0.95 -4.89
N VAL A 54 7.97 0.59 -6.16
CA VAL A 54 8.61 1.45 -7.15
C VAL A 54 7.63 2.46 -7.75
N SER A 55 6.34 2.10 -7.85
CA SER A 55 5.29 2.98 -8.38
C SER A 55 4.80 4.04 -7.39
N GLY A 56 5.24 4.01 -6.13
CA GLY A 56 4.83 4.98 -5.12
C GLY A 56 3.35 4.87 -4.70
N ALA A 57 2.64 3.85 -5.17
CA ALA A 57 1.22 3.65 -4.91
C ALA A 57 0.94 3.41 -3.42
N ARG A 58 1.88 2.77 -2.71
CA ARG A 58 1.81 2.58 -1.25
C ARG A 58 1.91 3.90 -0.50
N GLU A 59 2.82 4.76 -0.90
CA GLU A 59 3.04 6.08 -0.32
C GLU A 59 1.84 7.01 -0.63
N LEU A 60 1.29 6.93 -1.85
CA LEU A 60 0.08 7.66 -2.25
C LEU A 60 -1.14 7.28 -1.42
N ASP A 61 -1.38 5.97 -1.22
CA ASP A 61 -2.48 5.48 -0.39
C ASP A 61 -2.27 5.83 1.09
N ALA A 62 -1.02 5.79 1.57
CA ALA A 62 -0.68 6.24 2.91
C ALA A 62 -0.97 7.74 3.09
N TYR A 63 -0.59 8.58 2.13
CA TYR A 63 -0.89 10.02 2.15
C TYR A 63 -2.39 10.30 2.07
N ARG A 64 -3.13 9.55 1.25
CA ARG A 64 -4.60 9.67 1.18
C ARG A 64 -5.25 9.34 2.53
N ASN A 65 -4.85 8.23 3.14
CA ASN A 65 -5.37 7.81 4.44
C ASN A 65 -5.03 8.80 5.55
N GLN A 66 -3.80 9.34 5.56
CA GLN A 66 -3.40 10.39 6.50
C GLN A 66 -4.27 11.64 6.37
N THR A 67 -4.55 12.10 5.14
CA THR A 67 -5.41 13.25 4.87
C THR A 67 -6.84 13.02 5.37
N ILE A 68 -7.42 11.86 5.09
CA ILE A 68 -8.77 11.50 5.56
C ILE A 68 -8.82 11.44 7.09
N MET A 69 -7.83 10.82 7.74
CA MET A 69 -7.77 10.76 9.20
C MET A 69 -7.64 12.16 9.82
N ALA A 70 -6.81 13.03 9.26
CA ALA A 70 -6.64 14.39 9.76
C ALA A 70 -7.95 15.21 9.69
N ILE A 71 -8.68 15.10 8.58
CA ILE A 71 -9.99 15.73 8.42
C ILE A 71 -11.00 15.16 9.43
N ALA A 72 -11.06 13.82 9.55
CA ALA A 72 -11.97 13.16 10.47
C ALA A 72 -11.68 13.54 11.94
N ASP A 73 -10.40 13.64 12.31
CA ASP A 73 -9.99 14.08 13.64
C ASP A 73 -10.32 15.55 13.90
N TYR A 74 -10.21 16.41 12.89
CA TYR A 74 -10.62 17.80 13.01
C TYR A 74 -12.12 17.92 13.28
N VAL A 75 -12.95 17.21 12.52
CA VAL A 75 -14.41 17.17 12.70
C VAL A 75 -14.77 16.66 14.10
N LYS A 76 -14.11 15.59 14.58
CA LYS A 76 -14.32 15.05 15.93
C LYS A 76 -13.97 16.06 17.02
N LYS A 77 -12.88 16.82 16.85
CA LYS A 77 -12.41 17.82 17.83
C LYS A 77 -13.22 19.11 17.78
N HIS A 78 -13.84 19.42 16.65
CA HIS A 78 -14.62 20.64 16.42
C HIS A 78 -16.06 20.32 16.00
N PRO A 79 -16.88 19.70 16.86
CA PRO A 79 -18.23 19.25 16.51
C PRO A 79 -19.21 20.39 16.18
N LYS A 80 -18.84 21.65 16.49
CA LYS A 80 -19.62 22.86 16.18
C LYS A 80 -18.95 23.73 15.11
N ALA A 81 -17.95 23.21 14.40
CA ALA A 81 -17.31 23.94 13.31
C ALA A 81 -18.37 24.32 12.27
N SER A 82 -18.33 25.58 11.85
CA SER A 82 -19.13 26.07 10.74
C SER A 82 -18.67 25.41 9.44
N GLU A 83 -19.55 25.39 8.44
CA GLU A 83 -19.21 24.87 7.10
C GLU A 83 -17.96 25.55 6.52
N LYS A 84 -17.80 26.86 6.76
CA LYS A 84 -16.62 27.61 6.34
C LYS A 84 -15.32 27.09 6.97
N GLU A 85 -15.34 26.79 8.27
CA GLU A 85 -14.18 26.24 8.98
C GLU A 85 -13.84 24.82 8.51
N LEU A 86 -14.86 24.00 8.26
CA LEU A 86 -14.69 22.66 7.70
C LEU A 86 -14.07 22.71 6.30
N VAL A 87 -14.56 23.57 5.41
CA VAL A 87 -14.02 23.75 4.06
C VAL A 87 -12.57 24.23 4.12
N GLN A 88 -12.25 25.17 5.01
CA GLN A 88 -10.88 25.65 5.19
C GLN A 88 -9.94 24.53 5.64
N GLU A 89 -10.35 23.69 6.60
CA GLU A 89 -9.50 22.58 7.03
C GLU A 89 -9.34 21.53 5.91
N VAL A 90 -10.41 21.20 5.18
CA VAL A 90 -10.32 20.26 4.04
C VAL A 90 -9.35 20.80 2.98
N GLN A 91 -9.45 22.07 2.61
CA GLN A 91 -8.54 22.69 1.64
C GLN A 91 -7.08 22.65 2.10
N LYS A 92 -6.83 22.94 3.38
CA LYS A 92 -5.50 22.85 3.99
C LYS A 92 -4.94 21.43 3.93
N GLN A 93 -5.75 20.42 4.28
CA GLN A 93 -5.31 19.02 4.25
C GLN A 93 -5.07 18.52 2.82
N LEU A 94 -5.85 19.00 1.84
CA LEU A 94 -5.62 18.72 0.41
C LEU A 94 -4.34 19.37 -0.11
N ALA A 95 -4.00 20.59 0.32
CA ALA A 95 -2.74 21.23 -0.04
C ALA A 95 -1.52 20.47 0.50
N ILE A 96 -1.61 19.99 1.75
CA ILE A 96 -0.57 19.14 2.36
C ILE A 96 -0.45 17.82 1.59
N PHE A 97 -1.57 17.21 1.19
CA PHE A 97 -1.58 16.01 0.37
C PHE A 97 -0.90 16.23 -0.99
N ALA A 98 -1.27 17.29 -1.72
CA ALA A 98 -0.68 17.62 -3.01
C ALA A 98 0.84 17.79 -2.91
N GLN A 99 1.30 18.52 -1.89
CA GLN A 99 2.74 18.69 -1.64
C GLN A 99 3.44 17.36 -1.35
N LYS A 100 2.81 16.45 -0.60
CA LYS A 100 3.39 15.12 -0.33
C LYS A 100 3.46 14.25 -1.59
N VAL A 101 2.48 14.36 -2.48
CA VAL A 101 2.45 13.64 -3.77
C VAL A 101 3.47 14.20 -4.75
N GLU A 102 3.70 15.51 -4.78
CA GLU A 102 4.73 16.12 -5.64
C GLU A 102 6.16 15.73 -5.23
N ASN A 103 6.38 15.39 -3.96
CA ASN A 103 7.68 14.99 -3.41
C ASN A 103 7.89 13.47 -3.38
N LEU A 104 7.00 12.71 -4.02
CA LEU A 104 7.00 11.25 -4.10
C LEU A 104 7.71 10.80 -5.38
#